data_AF-A0AAW4BGE3-F1
#
_entry.id   AF-A0AAW4BGE3-F1
#
_cell.length_a   1.000
_cell.length_b   1.000
_cell.length_c   1.000
_cell.angle_alpha   90.00
_cell.angle_beta   90.00
_cell.angle_gamma   90.00
#
_symmetry.space_group_name_H-M   'P 1'
#
loop_
_entity.id
_entity.type
_entity.pdbx_description
1 polymer ?
#
loop_
_entity_poly.entity_id
_entity_poly.type
_entity_poly.pdbx_seq_one_letter_code
_entity_poly.pdbx_strand_id
1 'polypeptide(L)'
;MIIYTKGDLFADDAEALVNTVNTVGVMGKGLAYQFKERFPDNFKVYRDACKNEELSVGKVLLVENVAKGSPRYIINFPTKAHWRGKSKIEYIENGLDDLVKVVLDKGIKSVAIPALGSGLGGLPWSQVERKIHEKLSSLNDIEWRIYAPNDAPRKERSLNLTTGRATLILALKKYLSSSHKKQMSELEVQCLLYILHCNGVKLNKIEFSEFRQGPYSPVLSTAIKKMDGDFLYISGINKPLDNTIITLEPTMTSKAERMLRESDSNGKSISNVINLIAGYESKDGMVILASTLWAAKTMMSDNGEVSEESLVEDVISLTSTQTSASATLIKSAYQRLVEEGLFY
;
A
#
# COMPACT_ATOMS: atom_id res chain seq x y z
N MET A 1 -11.98 -23.02 -10.52
CA MET A 1 -11.85 -23.01 -9.04
C MET A 1 -10.52 -22.36 -8.66
N ILE A 2 -10.49 -21.51 -7.63
CA ILE A 2 -9.24 -20.90 -7.12
C ILE A 2 -8.70 -21.74 -5.95
N ILE A 3 -7.43 -22.11 -6.02
CA ILE A 3 -6.71 -22.87 -4.97
C ILE A 3 -5.49 -22.06 -4.55
N TYR A 4 -5.26 -21.94 -3.25
CA TYR A 4 -4.03 -21.33 -2.74
C TYR A 4 -2.96 -22.40 -2.51
N THR A 5 -1.83 -22.23 -3.18
CA THR A 5 -0.70 -23.15 -3.13
C THR A 5 0.48 -22.50 -2.41
N LYS A 6 1.27 -23.32 -1.71
CA LYS A 6 2.54 -22.91 -1.09
C LYS A 6 3.68 -23.73 -1.68
N GLY A 7 4.88 -23.16 -1.70
CA GLY A 7 6.08 -23.81 -2.19
C GLY A 7 6.66 -23.14 -3.43
N ASP A 8 7.39 -23.92 -4.24
CA ASP A 8 7.99 -23.45 -5.49
C ASP A 8 6.96 -23.49 -6.63
N LEU A 9 6.77 -22.36 -7.32
CA LEU A 9 5.94 -22.27 -8.53
C LEU A 9 6.44 -23.24 -9.62
N PHE A 10 7.74 -23.45 -9.73
CA PHE A 10 8.32 -24.32 -10.75
C PHE A 10 8.18 -25.81 -10.44
N ALA A 11 7.70 -26.17 -9.25
CA ALA A 11 7.34 -27.54 -8.89
C ALA A 11 5.87 -27.87 -9.16
N ASP A 12 5.08 -26.87 -9.59
CA ASP A 12 3.66 -27.05 -9.92
C ASP A 12 3.50 -27.84 -11.22
N ASP A 13 2.58 -28.81 -11.23
CA ASP A 13 2.29 -29.66 -12.39
C ASP A 13 1.19 -29.11 -13.31
N ALA A 14 0.77 -27.86 -13.11
CA ALA A 14 -0.21 -27.18 -13.96
C ALA A 14 0.20 -27.15 -15.43
N GLU A 15 -0.80 -27.11 -16.31
CA GLU A 15 -0.61 -27.03 -17.76
C GLU A 15 0.10 -25.74 -18.17
N ALA A 16 -0.12 -24.64 -17.44
CA ALA A 16 0.54 -23.36 -17.69
C ALA A 16 1.13 -22.74 -16.41
N LEU A 17 2.36 -22.21 -16.52
CA LEU A 17 2.95 -21.34 -15.48
C LEU A 17 2.95 -19.89 -15.94
N VAL A 18 2.56 -18.98 -15.05
CA VAL A 18 2.61 -17.54 -15.30
C VAL A 18 3.96 -16.97 -14.87
N ASN A 19 4.64 -16.31 -15.82
CA ASN A 19 5.87 -15.57 -15.60
C ASN A 19 5.59 -14.06 -15.55
N THR A 20 5.95 -13.38 -14.46
CA THR A 20 5.79 -11.91 -14.39
C THR A 20 6.94 -11.20 -15.10
N VAL A 21 6.66 -10.50 -16.18
CA VAL A 21 7.69 -9.86 -17.03
C VAL A 21 7.54 -8.34 -17.11
N ASN A 22 8.49 -7.69 -17.79
CA ASN A 22 8.35 -6.31 -18.28
C ASN A 22 8.14 -6.32 -19.81
N THR A 23 8.06 -5.16 -20.44
CA THR A 23 7.88 -5.05 -21.90
C THR A 23 9.15 -4.60 -22.62
N VAL A 24 10.31 -4.61 -21.94
CA VAL A 24 11.60 -4.18 -22.52
C VAL A 24 12.60 -5.34 -22.67
N GLY A 25 12.13 -6.59 -22.65
CA GLY A 25 12.95 -7.76 -23.00
C GLY A 25 13.95 -8.20 -21.93
N VAL A 26 13.85 -7.74 -20.68
CA VAL A 26 14.82 -8.06 -19.61
C VAL A 26 14.24 -9.03 -18.58
N MET A 27 14.90 -10.15 -18.32
CA MET A 27 14.60 -11.08 -17.21
C MET A 27 15.81 -11.19 -16.27
N GLY A 28 16.05 -10.15 -15.47
CA GLY A 28 17.32 -9.98 -14.74
C GLY A 28 17.29 -10.24 -13.23
N LYS A 29 16.11 -10.43 -12.61
CA LYS A 29 15.98 -10.68 -11.17
C LYS A 29 14.67 -11.37 -10.80
N GLY A 30 14.64 -11.95 -9.61
CA GLY A 30 13.45 -12.59 -9.03
C GLY A 30 12.92 -13.72 -9.91
N LEU A 31 11.60 -13.87 -9.93
CA LEU A 31 10.93 -14.96 -10.65
C LEU A 31 11.25 -14.97 -12.14
N ALA A 32 11.26 -13.80 -12.80
CA ALA A 32 11.57 -13.71 -14.24
C ALA A 32 12.96 -14.28 -14.58
N TYR A 33 13.96 -14.03 -13.74
CA TYR A 33 15.29 -14.59 -13.95
C TYR A 33 15.28 -16.13 -13.84
N GLN A 34 14.56 -16.67 -12.86
CA GLN A 34 14.41 -18.13 -12.73
C GLN A 34 13.69 -18.75 -13.95
N PHE A 35 12.69 -18.07 -14.51
CA PHE A 35 12.06 -18.49 -15.78
C PHE A 35 13.04 -18.46 -16.95
N LYS A 36 13.92 -17.44 -17.04
CA LYS A 36 14.94 -17.37 -18.09
C LYS A 36 15.92 -18.54 -18.01
N GLU A 37 16.37 -18.90 -16.81
CA GLU A 37 17.32 -20.01 -16.62
C GLU A 37 16.67 -21.37 -16.91
N ARG A 38 15.41 -21.58 -16.49
CA ARG A 38 14.71 -22.86 -16.68
C ARG A 38 14.11 -23.03 -18.07
N PHE A 39 13.71 -21.94 -18.73
CA PHE A 39 13.01 -21.96 -20.02
C PHE A 39 13.66 -20.98 -21.01
N PRO A 40 14.88 -21.28 -21.51
CA PRO A 40 15.63 -20.37 -22.37
C PRO A 40 14.95 -20.09 -23.72
N ASP A 41 14.20 -21.05 -24.27
CA ASP A 41 13.47 -20.84 -25.54
C ASP A 41 12.28 -19.88 -25.36
N ASN A 42 11.59 -19.97 -24.21
CA ASN A 42 10.60 -18.95 -23.83
C ASN A 42 11.23 -17.55 -23.76
N PHE A 43 12.42 -17.43 -23.17
CA PHE A 43 13.11 -16.14 -23.09
C PHE A 43 13.46 -15.57 -24.48
N LYS A 44 13.86 -16.41 -25.44
CA LYS A 44 14.12 -15.97 -26.83
C LYS A 44 12.85 -15.38 -27.45
N VAL A 45 11.73 -16.12 -27.41
CA VAL A 45 10.44 -15.67 -27.96
C VAL A 45 9.99 -14.37 -27.29
N TYR A 46 10.04 -14.31 -25.95
CA TYR A 46 9.71 -13.11 -25.18
C TYR A 46 10.57 -11.90 -25.58
N ARG A 47 11.89 -12.07 -25.68
CA ARG A 47 12.81 -10.98 -26.00
C ARG A 47 12.55 -10.44 -27.40
N ASP A 48 12.30 -11.32 -28.35
CA ASP A 48 12.05 -10.95 -29.74
C ASP A 48 10.70 -10.23 -29.86
N ALA A 49 9.65 -10.71 -29.17
CA ALA A 49 8.36 -10.02 -29.08
C ALA A 49 8.48 -8.61 -28.44
N CYS A 50 9.32 -8.44 -27.41
CA CYS A 50 9.59 -7.10 -26.86
C CYS A 50 10.36 -6.22 -27.85
N LYS A 51 11.36 -6.76 -28.55
CA LYS A 51 12.16 -6.03 -29.53
C LYS A 51 11.30 -5.53 -30.71
N ASN A 52 10.31 -6.32 -31.10
CA ASN A 52 9.38 -6.00 -32.18
C ASN A 52 8.16 -5.20 -31.72
N GLU A 53 8.11 -4.79 -30.44
CA GLU A 53 6.97 -4.05 -29.85
C GLU A 53 5.63 -4.79 -29.89
N GLU A 54 5.67 -6.12 -29.99
CA GLU A 54 4.50 -7.01 -30.03
C GLU A 54 3.89 -7.25 -28.63
N LEU A 55 4.69 -7.03 -27.58
CA LEU A 55 4.29 -7.21 -26.18
C LEU A 55 4.14 -5.88 -25.46
N SER A 56 2.95 -5.63 -24.90
CA SER A 56 2.63 -4.44 -24.11
C SER A 56 1.90 -4.80 -22.81
N VAL A 57 1.86 -3.86 -21.87
CA VAL A 57 1.10 -4.05 -20.62
C VAL A 57 -0.38 -4.28 -20.93
N GLY A 58 -0.97 -5.27 -20.24
CA GLY A 58 -2.35 -5.70 -20.49
C GLY A 58 -2.52 -6.76 -21.57
N LYS A 59 -1.44 -7.21 -22.23
CA LYS A 59 -1.47 -8.36 -23.14
C LYS A 59 -0.51 -9.43 -22.65
N VAL A 60 -0.95 -10.68 -22.54
CA VAL A 60 -0.08 -11.79 -22.17
C VAL A 60 0.56 -12.42 -23.42
N LEU A 61 1.78 -12.92 -23.28
CA LEU A 61 2.44 -13.68 -24.32
C LEU A 61 2.49 -15.16 -23.93
N LEU A 62 1.69 -15.97 -24.60
CA LEU A 62 1.71 -17.42 -24.48
C LEU A 62 2.85 -18.02 -25.31
N VAL A 63 3.65 -18.89 -24.70
CA VAL A 63 4.69 -19.67 -25.38
C VAL A 63 4.51 -21.14 -25.06
N GLU A 64 4.54 -21.99 -26.08
CA GLU A 64 4.54 -23.45 -25.90
C GLU A 64 5.92 -23.92 -25.43
N ASN A 65 5.93 -24.75 -24.39
CA ASN A 65 7.16 -25.37 -23.90
C ASN A 65 7.50 -26.58 -24.79
N VAL A 66 8.71 -26.56 -25.35
CA VAL A 66 9.20 -27.61 -26.28
C VAL A 66 9.50 -28.92 -25.53
N ALA A 67 9.78 -28.85 -24.23
CA ALA A 67 10.04 -30.03 -23.41
C ALA A 67 8.75 -30.86 -23.23
N LYS A 68 8.84 -32.19 -23.42
CA LYS A 68 7.73 -33.11 -23.12
C LYS A 68 7.49 -33.15 -21.62
N GLY A 69 6.35 -32.61 -21.15
CA GLY A 69 5.94 -32.64 -19.74
C GLY A 69 5.20 -31.38 -19.30
N SER A 70 5.01 -31.23 -18.00
CA SER A 70 4.48 -30.01 -17.39
C SER A 70 5.60 -29.01 -17.06
N PRO A 71 5.39 -27.70 -17.26
CA PRO A 71 4.21 -27.11 -17.88
C PRO A 71 4.27 -27.22 -19.41
N ARG A 72 3.11 -27.35 -20.04
CA ARG A 72 2.98 -27.28 -21.50
C ARG A 72 3.10 -25.85 -22.01
N TYR A 73 2.72 -24.87 -21.20
CA TYR A 73 2.67 -23.47 -21.57
C TYR A 73 3.39 -22.58 -20.55
N ILE A 74 4.00 -21.51 -21.05
CA ILE A 74 4.50 -20.40 -20.24
C ILE A 74 3.74 -19.16 -20.68
N ILE A 75 3.08 -18.50 -19.73
CA ILE A 75 2.33 -17.27 -19.97
C ILE A 75 3.14 -16.10 -19.41
N ASN A 76 3.81 -15.35 -20.27
CA ASN A 76 4.54 -14.16 -19.86
C ASN A 76 3.54 -13.02 -19.68
N PHE A 77 3.31 -12.65 -18.42
CA PHE A 77 2.36 -11.64 -17.97
C PHE A 77 3.10 -10.32 -17.68
N PRO A 78 2.93 -9.27 -18.50
CA PRO A 78 3.60 -8.00 -18.27
C PRO A 78 3.03 -7.27 -17.06
N THR A 79 3.80 -7.27 -15.97
CA THR A 79 3.44 -6.54 -14.73
C THR A 79 4.10 -5.17 -14.66
N LYS A 80 4.97 -4.83 -15.62
CA LYS A 80 5.68 -3.55 -15.70
C LYS A 80 5.91 -3.16 -17.16
N ALA A 81 5.94 -1.87 -17.47
CA ALA A 81 6.47 -1.40 -18.75
C ALA A 81 8.00 -1.53 -18.76
N HIS A 82 8.69 -0.83 -17.86
CA HIS A 82 10.14 -0.89 -17.70
C HIS A 82 10.53 -1.56 -16.37
N TRP A 83 11.60 -2.36 -16.34
CA TRP A 83 12.01 -3.12 -15.16
C TRP A 83 12.40 -2.24 -13.95
N ARG A 84 12.89 -1.02 -14.20
CA ARG A 84 13.15 0.02 -13.17
C ARG A 84 11.87 0.62 -12.57
N GLY A 85 10.75 0.55 -13.29
CA GLY A 85 9.48 1.11 -12.87
C GLY A 85 8.74 0.26 -11.83
N LYS A 86 7.69 0.83 -11.24
CA LYS A 86 6.72 0.10 -10.42
C LYS A 86 5.65 -0.55 -11.28
N SER A 87 4.96 -1.54 -10.72
CA SER A 87 3.76 -2.09 -11.33
C SER A 87 2.57 -1.15 -11.10
N LYS A 88 1.49 -1.33 -11.85
CA LYS A 88 0.23 -0.59 -11.71
C LYS A 88 -0.91 -1.59 -11.67
N ILE A 89 -1.95 -1.29 -10.90
CA ILE A 89 -3.09 -2.21 -10.79
C ILE A 89 -3.78 -2.42 -12.14
N GLU A 90 -3.84 -1.38 -12.99
CA GLU A 90 -4.36 -1.45 -14.37
C GLU A 90 -3.62 -2.49 -15.23
N TYR A 91 -2.33 -2.71 -15.01
CA TYR A 91 -1.57 -3.74 -15.74
C TYR A 91 -2.04 -5.14 -15.36
N ILE A 92 -2.41 -5.33 -14.08
CA ILE A 92 -2.90 -6.60 -13.56
C ILE A 92 -4.33 -6.84 -14.04
N GLU A 93 -5.20 -5.83 -13.97
CA GLU A 93 -6.59 -5.94 -14.42
C GLU A 93 -6.67 -6.32 -15.90
N ASN A 94 -5.99 -5.54 -16.77
CA ASN A 94 -6.01 -5.79 -18.21
C ASN A 94 -5.30 -7.12 -18.56
N GLY A 95 -4.21 -7.44 -17.88
CA GLY A 95 -3.50 -8.70 -18.11
C GLY A 95 -4.30 -9.92 -17.66
N LEU A 96 -5.11 -9.83 -16.60
CA LEU A 96 -6.03 -10.89 -16.19
C LEU A 96 -7.17 -11.07 -17.21
N ASP A 97 -7.68 -9.98 -17.79
CA ASP A 97 -8.68 -10.06 -18.86
C ASP A 97 -8.13 -10.80 -20.09
N ASP A 98 -6.87 -10.54 -20.47
CA ASP A 98 -6.22 -11.20 -21.59
C ASP A 98 -5.81 -12.64 -21.26
N LEU A 99 -5.36 -12.90 -20.03
CA LEU A 99 -5.08 -14.24 -19.51
C LEU A 99 -6.32 -15.15 -19.65
N VAL A 100 -7.49 -14.68 -19.23
CA VAL A 100 -8.74 -15.44 -19.34
C VAL A 100 -9.03 -15.81 -20.78
N LYS A 101 -8.89 -14.88 -21.73
CA LYS A 101 -9.09 -15.15 -23.16
C LYS A 101 -8.14 -16.24 -23.65
N VAL A 102 -6.85 -16.09 -23.43
CA VAL A 102 -5.82 -17.03 -23.87
C VAL A 102 -6.04 -18.43 -23.29
N VAL A 103 -6.40 -18.51 -22.01
CA VAL A 103 -6.66 -19.78 -21.32
C VAL A 103 -7.88 -20.50 -21.91
N LEU A 104 -8.97 -19.76 -22.17
CA LEU A 104 -10.18 -20.31 -22.77
C LEU A 104 -9.94 -20.75 -24.23
N ASP A 105 -9.29 -19.90 -25.03
CA ASP A 105 -9.01 -20.16 -26.45
C ASP A 105 -8.12 -21.39 -26.65
N LYS A 106 -7.19 -21.64 -25.72
CA LYS A 106 -6.30 -22.81 -25.75
C LYS A 106 -6.85 -24.02 -25.01
N GLY A 107 -8.00 -23.89 -24.35
CA GLY A 107 -8.61 -24.95 -23.55
C GLY A 107 -7.75 -25.39 -22.37
N ILE A 108 -6.92 -24.50 -21.82
CA ILE A 108 -6.02 -24.78 -20.69
C ILE A 108 -6.87 -25.04 -19.43
N LYS A 109 -6.58 -26.13 -18.70
CA LYS A 109 -7.37 -26.56 -17.53
C LYS A 109 -6.75 -26.25 -16.19
N SER A 110 -5.45 -25.97 -16.12
CA SER A 110 -4.77 -25.58 -14.88
C SER A 110 -3.71 -24.52 -15.13
N VAL A 111 -3.68 -23.50 -14.28
CA VAL A 111 -2.75 -22.36 -14.39
C VAL A 111 -2.21 -22.01 -13.01
N ALA A 112 -0.89 -22.02 -12.87
CA ALA A 112 -0.21 -21.55 -11.67
C ALA A 112 0.18 -20.07 -11.80
N ILE A 113 -0.28 -19.24 -10.86
CA ILE A 113 -0.16 -17.79 -10.89
C ILE A 113 0.62 -17.30 -9.66
N PRO A 114 1.77 -16.63 -9.83
CA PRO A 114 2.52 -16.02 -8.73
C PRO A 114 1.86 -14.72 -8.26
N ALA A 115 2.41 -14.13 -7.20
CA ALA A 115 1.97 -12.82 -6.69
C ALA A 115 2.22 -11.66 -7.68
N LEU A 116 1.28 -11.46 -8.61
CA LEU A 116 1.41 -10.54 -9.75
C LEU A 116 1.70 -9.11 -9.31
N GLY A 117 2.92 -8.62 -9.58
CA GLY A 117 3.30 -7.23 -9.31
C GLY A 117 3.46 -6.86 -7.82
N SER A 118 3.18 -7.76 -6.86
CA SER A 118 3.22 -7.43 -5.42
C SER A 118 4.62 -7.45 -4.80
N GLY A 119 5.57 -8.20 -5.38
CA GLY A 119 6.97 -8.21 -4.93
C GLY A 119 7.74 -6.97 -5.39
N LEU A 120 8.65 -7.15 -6.36
CA LEU A 120 9.45 -6.05 -6.91
C LEU A 120 8.62 -4.98 -7.64
N GLY A 121 7.35 -5.26 -7.95
CA GLY A 121 6.41 -4.29 -8.50
C GLY A 121 5.81 -3.35 -7.46
N GLY A 122 5.78 -3.76 -6.19
CA GLY A 122 5.33 -2.96 -5.06
C GLY A 122 3.81 -2.79 -4.94
N LEU A 123 3.00 -3.56 -5.67
CA LEU A 123 1.55 -3.51 -5.49
C LEU A 123 1.13 -4.15 -4.15
N PRO A 124 0.14 -3.59 -3.44
CA PRO A 124 -0.48 -4.28 -2.31
C PRO A 124 -1.02 -5.65 -2.72
N TRP A 125 -0.64 -6.71 -2.01
CA TRP A 125 -1.09 -8.06 -2.33
C TRP A 125 -2.62 -8.18 -2.23
N SER A 126 -3.21 -7.66 -1.16
CA SER A 126 -4.65 -7.63 -0.94
C SER A 126 -5.42 -7.00 -2.10
N GLN A 127 -4.85 -5.98 -2.76
CA GLN A 127 -5.44 -5.37 -3.95
C GLN A 127 -5.36 -6.29 -5.17
N VAL A 128 -4.20 -6.90 -5.41
CA VAL A 128 -3.96 -7.84 -6.53
C VAL A 128 -4.83 -9.09 -6.38
N GLU A 129 -4.85 -9.66 -5.18
CA GLU A 129 -5.68 -10.81 -4.82
C GLU A 129 -7.16 -10.54 -5.10
N ARG A 130 -7.67 -9.37 -4.72
CA ARG A 130 -9.05 -8.99 -5.04
C ARG A 130 -9.31 -9.03 -6.55
N LYS A 131 -8.38 -8.57 -7.38
CA LYS A 131 -8.50 -8.61 -8.84
C LYS A 131 -8.44 -10.02 -9.41
N ILE A 132 -7.59 -10.87 -8.86
CA ILE A 132 -7.56 -12.30 -9.21
C ILE A 132 -8.93 -12.94 -8.92
N HIS A 133 -9.51 -12.70 -7.74
CA HIS A 133 -10.84 -13.22 -7.40
C HIS A 133 -11.94 -12.65 -8.29
N GLU A 134 -11.99 -11.33 -8.51
CA GLU A 134 -12.98 -10.67 -9.37
C GLU A 134 -12.99 -11.27 -10.79
N LYS A 135 -11.83 -11.61 -11.34
CA LYS A 135 -11.69 -12.08 -12.73
C LYS A 135 -11.81 -13.59 -12.89
N LEU A 136 -11.34 -14.38 -11.91
CA LEU A 136 -11.15 -15.83 -12.09
C LEU A 136 -12.17 -16.69 -11.31
N SER A 137 -12.87 -16.15 -10.31
CA SER A 137 -13.74 -16.94 -9.42
C SER A 137 -14.96 -17.57 -10.10
N SER A 138 -15.47 -16.96 -11.17
CA SER A 138 -16.60 -17.50 -11.94
C SER A 138 -16.20 -18.63 -12.90
N LEU A 139 -14.90 -18.78 -13.18
CA LEU A 139 -14.36 -19.77 -14.12
C LEU A 139 -14.03 -21.07 -13.37
N ASN A 140 -15.07 -21.84 -13.06
CA ASN A 140 -14.94 -23.03 -12.23
C ASN A 140 -14.28 -24.23 -12.91
N ASP A 141 -14.35 -24.30 -14.25
CA ASP A 141 -13.79 -25.38 -15.07
C ASP A 141 -12.26 -25.31 -15.25
N ILE A 142 -11.62 -24.28 -14.70
CA ILE A 142 -10.17 -24.06 -14.75
C ILE A 142 -9.64 -24.02 -13.32
N GLU A 143 -8.56 -24.77 -13.05
CA GLU A 143 -7.88 -24.75 -11.77
C GLU A 143 -6.85 -23.61 -11.71
N TRP A 144 -7.17 -22.55 -10.96
CA TRP A 144 -6.31 -21.39 -10.76
C TRP A 144 -5.50 -21.57 -9.46
N ARG A 145 -4.23 -21.95 -9.58
CA ARG A 145 -3.34 -22.21 -8.44
C ARG A 145 -2.55 -20.96 -8.09
N ILE A 146 -2.95 -20.28 -7.03
CA ILE A 146 -2.41 -18.98 -6.63
C ILE A 146 -1.28 -19.16 -5.62
N TYR A 147 -0.08 -18.72 -5.99
CA TYR A 147 1.08 -18.62 -5.12
C TYR A 147 1.15 -17.21 -4.52
N ALA A 148 0.52 -17.06 -3.35
CA ALA A 148 0.56 -15.81 -2.59
C ALA A 148 1.99 -15.51 -2.07
N PRO A 149 2.30 -14.23 -1.76
CA PRO A 149 3.55 -13.89 -1.08
C PRO A 149 3.70 -14.67 0.23
N ASN A 150 4.92 -15.09 0.58
CA ASN A 150 5.20 -15.83 1.82
C ASN A 150 4.73 -15.09 3.09
N ASP A 151 4.78 -13.76 3.06
CA ASP A 151 4.39 -12.89 4.18
C ASP A 151 2.94 -12.40 4.09
N ALA A 152 2.13 -12.95 3.18
CA ALA A 152 0.75 -12.51 3.02
C ALA A 152 -0.06 -12.81 4.30
N PRO A 153 -0.64 -11.79 4.96
CA PRO A 153 -1.45 -12.02 6.14
C PRO A 153 -2.69 -12.85 5.75
N ARG A 154 -2.99 -13.88 6.55
CA ARG A 154 -4.17 -14.71 6.32
C ARG A 154 -5.41 -13.88 6.66
N LYS A 155 -6.24 -13.56 5.66
CA LYS A 155 -7.48 -12.81 5.89
C LYS A 155 -8.53 -13.74 6.49
N GLU A 156 -8.80 -13.57 7.79
CA GLU A 156 -9.75 -14.45 8.51
C GLU A 156 -11.21 -14.13 8.19
N ARG A 157 -11.59 -12.84 8.17
CA ARG A 157 -12.95 -12.35 7.85
C ARG A 157 -12.93 -10.90 7.37
N SER A 158 -13.89 -10.53 6.52
CA SER A 158 -14.12 -9.12 6.16
C SER A 158 -14.58 -8.31 7.37
N LEU A 159 -14.05 -7.10 7.49
CA LEU A 159 -14.38 -6.18 8.56
C LEU A 159 -15.63 -5.35 8.24
N ASN A 160 -16.39 -5.05 9.30
CA ASN A 160 -17.51 -4.10 9.23
C ASN A 160 -17.04 -2.65 9.29
N LEU A 161 -17.67 -1.78 8.52
CA LEU A 161 -17.45 -0.33 8.58
C LEU A 161 -18.12 0.25 9.84
N THR A 162 -17.32 0.49 10.89
CA THR A 162 -17.78 1.15 12.12
C THR A 162 -17.58 2.66 12.02
N THR A 163 -18.22 3.44 12.90
CA THR A 163 -18.05 4.91 12.95
C THR A 163 -16.59 5.31 13.15
N GLY A 164 -15.83 4.59 13.97
CA GLY A 164 -14.40 4.83 14.16
C GLY A 164 -13.58 4.59 12.90
N ARG A 165 -13.84 3.50 12.16
CA ARG A 165 -13.18 3.23 10.87
C ARG A 165 -13.58 4.26 9.82
N ALA A 166 -14.85 4.64 9.75
CA ALA A 166 -15.31 5.69 8.86
C ALA A 166 -14.63 7.03 9.17
N THR A 167 -14.47 7.37 10.45
CA THR A 167 -13.80 8.61 10.91
C THR A 167 -12.34 8.62 10.47
N LEU A 168 -11.63 7.51 10.67
CA LEU A 168 -10.26 7.33 10.21
C LEU A 168 -10.17 7.48 8.68
N ILE A 169 -11.01 6.77 7.91
CA ILE A 169 -11.00 6.82 6.44
C ILE A 169 -11.28 8.24 5.94
N LEU A 170 -12.24 8.96 6.54
CA LEU A 170 -12.56 10.35 6.17
C LEU A 170 -11.38 11.29 6.44
N ALA A 171 -10.72 11.15 7.59
CA ALA A 171 -9.52 11.92 7.92
C ALA A 171 -8.39 11.68 6.92
N LEU A 172 -8.10 10.41 6.62
CA LEU A 172 -7.10 10.02 5.62
C LEU A 172 -7.45 10.57 4.23
N LYS A 173 -8.72 10.51 3.82
CA LYS A 173 -9.17 11.03 2.53
C LYS A 173 -8.98 12.54 2.42
N LYS A 174 -9.39 13.28 3.45
CA LYS A 174 -9.23 14.74 3.48
C LYS A 174 -7.75 15.13 3.43
N TYR A 175 -6.89 14.42 4.15
CA TYR A 175 -5.44 14.61 4.10
C TYR A 175 -4.86 14.37 2.69
N LEU A 176 -5.21 13.27 2.03
CA LEU A 176 -4.77 13.00 0.66
C LEU A 176 -5.23 14.09 -0.32
N SER A 177 -6.46 14.58 -0.13
CA SER A 177 -7.04 15.60 -0.99
C SER A 177 -6.37 16.96 -0.80
N SER A 178 -6.11 17.38 0.46
CA SER A 178 -5.42 18.65 0.75
C SER A 178 -3.95 18.63 0.34
N SER A 179 -3.29 17.47 0.45
CA SER A 179 -1.88 17.29 0.07
C SER A 179 -1.67 16.96 -1.41
N HIS A 180 -2.73 16.85 -2.21
CA HIS A 180 -2.71 16.39 -3.60
C HIS A 180 -1.99 15.05 -3.82
N LYS A 181 -2.00 14.17 -2.80
CA LYS A 181 -1.40 12.84 -2.85
C LYS A 181 -2.41 11.77 -3.23
N LYS A 182 -1.93 10.70 -3.88
CA LYS A 182 -2.73 9.48 -4.13
C LYS A 182 -2.59 8.42 -3.04
N GLN A 183 -1.54 8.52 -2.24
CA GLN A 183 -1.14 7.55 -1.22
C GLN A 183 -0.31 8.26 -0.15
N MET A 184 -0.18 7.64 1.02
CA MET A 184 0.62 8.17 2.13
C MET A 184 1.38 7.05 2.82
N SER A 185 2.38 7.39 3.62
CA SER A 185 3.10 6.44 4.47
C SER A 185 2.34 6.15 5.77
N GLU A 186 2.60 5.00 6.40
CA GLU A 186 2.08 4.70 7.74
C GLU A 186 2.55 5.75 8.76
N LEU A 187 3.74 6.32 8.58
CA LEU A 187 4.24 7.42 9.41
C LEU A 187 3.35 8.67 9.32
N GLU A 188 2.94 9.07 8.12
CA GLU A 188 2.02 10.20 7.93
C GLU A 188 0.66 9.91 8.58
N VAL A 189 0.18 8.66 8.53
CA VAL A 189 -1.04 8.26 9.23
C VAL A 189 -0.88 8.40 10.74
N GLN A 190 0.23 7.94 11.31
CA GLN A 190 0.50 8.05 12.75
C GLN A 190 0.52 9.52 13.20
N CYS A 191 1.22 10.38 12.47
CA CYS A 191 1.29 11.82 12.75
C CYS A 191 -0.09 12.49 12.68
N LEU A 192 -0.85 12.24 11.59
CA LEU A 192 -2.17 12.83 11.40
C LEU A 192 -3.15 12.41 12.51
N LEU A 193 -3.18 11.13 12.85
CA LEU A 193 -4.11 10.60 13.85
C LEU A 193 -3.74 11.04 15.27
N TYR A 194 -2.45 11.28 15.54
CA TYR A 194 -2.00 11.92 16.78
C TYR A 194 -2.53 13.35 16.90
N ILE A 195 -2.37 14.18 15.85
CA ILE A 195 -2.84 15.57 15.86
C ILE A 195 -4.38 15.61 16.01
N LEU A 196 -5.11 14.72 15.32
CA LEU A 196 -6.57 14.58 15.48
C LEU A 196 -6.97 14.20 16.90
N HIS A 197 -6.24 13.27 17.52
CA HIS A 197 -6.47 12.88 18.91
C HIS A 197 -6.30 14.08 19.85
N CYS A 198 -5.22 14.87 19.68
CA CYS A 198 -4.99 16.08 20.47
C CYS A 198 -6.04 17.17 20.22
N ASN A 199 -6.65 17.23 19.04
CA ASN A 199 -7.74 18.15 18.70
C ASN A 199 -9.13 17.65 19.15
N GLY A 200 -9.20 16.61 19.98
CA GLY A 200 -10.45 16.13 20.59
C GLY A 200 -11.27 15.17 19.72
N VAL A 201 -10.72 14.67 18.60
CA VAL A 201 -11.39 13.61 17.82
C VAL A 201 -11.35 12.32 18.62
N LYS A 202 -12.54 11.80 18.96
CA LYS A 202 -12.67 10.55 19.73
C LYS A 202 -12.25 9.34 18.89
N LEU A 203 -11.00 8.92 19.07
CA LEU A 203 -10.45 7.70 18.52
C LEU A 203 -10.39 6.64 19.64
N ASN A 204 -11.49 5.90 19.84
CA ASN A 204 -11.59 4.92 20.93
C ASN A 204 -10.41 3.94 20.92
N LYS A 205 -9.78 3.75 22.09
CA LYS A 205 -8.69 2.78 22.35
C LYS A 205 -7.35 3.07 21.65
N ILE A 206 -7.17 4.25 21.05
CA ILE A 206 -5.86 4.65 20.52
C ILE A 206 -5.13 5.43 21.60
N GLU A 207 -4.03 4.86 22.07
CA GLU A 207 -3.07 5.52 22.96
C GLU A 207 -1.76 5.69 22.19
N PHE A 208 -1.15 6.86 22.34
CA PHE A 208 0.17 7.18 21.82
C PHE A 208 1.14 7.19 23.00
N SER A 209 2.08 6.24 23.00
CA SER A 209 2.91 5.93 24.16
C SER A 209 4.41 5.94 23.88
N GLU A 210 4.79 6.01 22.60
CA GLU A 210 6.19 5.99 22.16
C GLU A 210 6.39 6.94 21.00
N PHE A 211 7.64 7.39 20.83
CA PHE A 211 8.07 8.14 19.68
C PHE A 211 8.95 7.25 18.79
N ARG A 212 8.40 6.75 17.67
CA ARG A 212 9.12 5.96 16.67
C ARG A 212 9.13 6.70 15.36
N GLN A 213 10.14 7.55 15.20
CA GLN A 213 10.29 8.36 14.01
C GLN A 213 9.13 9.35 13.77
N GLY A 214 8.45 9.76 14.85
CA GLY A 214 7.16 10.44 14.92
C GLY A 214 6.33 9.86 16.08
N PRO A 215 5.21 10.51 16.49
CA PRO A 215 4.29 9.91 17.46
C PRO A 215 3.82 8.54 16.98
N TYR A 216 3.83 7.53 17.85
CA TYR A 216 3.52 6.16 17.47
C TYR A 216 2.48 5.51 18.39
N SER A 217 1.51 4.84 17.76
CA SER A 217 0.57 3.96 18.44
C SER A 217 0.63 2.53 17.84
N PRO A 218 1.04 1.52 18.64
CA PRO A 218 0.98 0.11 18.24
C PRO A 218 -0.45 -0.35 17.93
N VAL A 219 -1.44 0.21 18.64
CA VAL A 219 -2.86 -0.09 18.42
C VAL A 219 -3.31 0.42 17.06
N LEU A 220 -2.91 1.64 16.68
CA LEU A 220 -3.20 2.19 15.35
C LEU A 220 -2.53 1.35 14.24
N SER A 221 -1.26 0.99 14.40
CA SER A 221 -0.55 0.14 13.42
C SER A 221 -1.27 -1.20 13.22
N THR A 222 -1.68 -1.83 14.33
CA THR A 222 -2.47 -3.07 14.29
C THR A 222 -3.83 -2.87 13.63
N ALA A 223 -4.51 -1.75 13.90
CA ALA A 223 -5.80 -1.43 13.31
C ALA A 223 -5.70 -1.23 11.78
N ILE A 224 -4.70 -0.47 11.32
CA ILE A 224 -4.42 -0.24 9.89
C ILE A 224 -4.14 -1.57 9.19
N LYS A 225 -3.28 -2.42 9.76
CA LYS A 225 -2.97 -3.75 9.19
C LYS A 225 -4.21 -4.63 9.04
N LYS A 226 -5.14 -4.59 10.01
CA LYS A 226 -6.41 -5.32 9.92
C LYS A 226 -7.34 -4.77 8.83
N MET A 227 -7.22 -3.49 8.46
CA MET A 227 -8.03 -2.84 7.42
C MET A 227 -7.55 -3.12 6.00
N ASP A 228 -6.37 -3.73 5.83
CA ASP A 228 -5.80 -4.09 4.53
C ASP A 228 -6.72 -5.04 3.75
N GLY A 229 -7.01 -4.65 2.51
CA GLY A 229 -7.90 -5.39 1.60
C GLY A 229 -9.40 -5.20 1.86
N ASP A 230 -9.82 -4.48 2.90
CA ASP A 230 -11.23 -4.15 3.13
C ASP A 230 -11.50 -2.65 2.92
N PHE A 231 -10.67 -1.77 3.48
CA PHE A 231 -10.89 -0.32 3.43
C PHE A 231 -9.73 0.47 2.84
N LEU A 232 -8.54 -0.14 2.87
CA LEU A 232 -7.30 0.43 2.37
C LEU A 232 -6.41 -0.71 1.90
N TYR A 233 -5.30 -0.34 1.28
CA TYR A 233 -4.30 -1.26 0.76
C TYR A 233 -2.93 -0.88 1.27
N ILE A 234 -2.18 -1.87 1.76
CA ILE A 234 -0.83 -1.68 2.28
C ILE A 234 0.20 -2.32 1.36
N SER A 235 1.18 -1.54 0.93
CA SER A 235 2.41 -2.06 0.32
C SER A 235 3.59 -1.85 1.26
N GLY A 236 4.50 -2.83 1.30
CA GLY A 236 5.67 -2.77 2.17
C GLY A 236 5.39 -3.11 3.64
N ILE A 237 4.47 -4.04 3.94
CA ILE A 237 4.06 -4.44 5.31
C ILE A 237 5.22 -4.74 6.28
N ASN A 238 6.39 -5.16 5.76
CA ASN A 238 7.60 -5.46 6.53
C ASN A 238 8.71 -4.41 6.39
N LYS A 239 8.37 -3.20 5.94
CA LYS A 239 9.30 -2.07 5.80
C LYS A 239 9.13 -1.10 6.97
N PRO A 240 10.11 -0.20 7.19
CA PRO A 240 9.92 0.92 8.12
C PRO A 240 8.66 1.75 7.78
N LEU A 241 8.12 2.48 8.76
CA LEU A 241 6.82 3.17 8.65
C LEU A 241 6.77 4.20 7.51
N ASP A 242 7.89 4.87 7.25
CA ASP A 242 8.05 5.84 6.17
C ASP A 242 8.00 5.21 4.77
N ASN A 243 8.22 3.90 4.67
CA ASN A 243 8.26 3.09 3.46
C ASN A 243 7.09 2.10 3.34
N THR A 244 6.23 2.05 4.35
CA THR A 244 4.95 1.33 4.34
C THR A 244 3.90 2.27 3.77
N ILE A 245 3.39 1.97 2.58
CA ILE A 245 2.52 2.88 1.83
C ILE A 245 1.08 2.40 1.89
N ILE A 246 0.17 3.33 2.19
CA ILE A 246 -1.26 3.15 2.37
C ILE A 246 -1.99 3.89 1.24
N THR A 247 -2.87 3.17 0.56
CA THR A 247 -3.80 3.69 -0.46
C THR A 247 -5.22 3.36 -0.04
N LEU A 248 -6.14 4.33 -0.11
CA LEU A 248 -7.53 4.10 0.27
C LEU A 248 -8.30 3.31 -0.79
N GLU A 249 -9.22 2.46 -0.35
CA GLU A 249 -10.16 1.76 -1.24
C GLU A 249 -11.29 2.75 -1.63
N PRO A 250 -11.44 3.11 -2.92
CA PRO A 250 -12.33 4.21 -3.31
C PRO A 250 -13.80 4.00 -2.95
N THR A 251 -14.35 2.82 -3.18
CA THR A 251 -15.77 2.51 -2.94
C THR A 251 -16.11 2.59 -1.45
N MET A 252 -15.24 2.05 -0.61
CA MET A 252 -15.38 2.05 0.84
C MET A 252 -15.10 3.43 1.43
N THR A 253 -14.24 4.21 0.80
CA THR A 253 -14.07 5.64 1.12
C THR A 253 -15.37 6.40 0.90
N SER A 254 -16.01 6.27 -0.28
CA SER A 254 -17.30 6.91 -0.53
C SER A 254 -18.40 6.44 0.43
N LYS A 255 -18.39 5.17 0.83
CA LYS A 255 -19.31 4.62 1.83
C LYS A 255 -19.08 5.22 3.23
N ALA A 256 -17.82 5.35 3.65
CA ALA A 256 -17.44 5.99 4.92
C ALA A 256 -17.86 7.46 4.98
N GLU A 257 -17.67 8.21 3.90
CA GLU A 257 -18.13 9.60 3.83
C GLU A 257 -19.65 9.72 3.97
N ARG A 258 -20.40 8.87 3.26
CA ARG A 258 -21.87 8.88 3.35
C ARG A 258 -22.32 8.58 4.77
N MET A 259 -21.71 7.59 5.43
CA MET A 259 -22.01 7.23 6.82
C MET A 259 -21.78 8.39 7.80
N LEU A 260 -20.78 9.25 7.57
CA LEU A 260 -20.45 10.34 8.49
C LEU A 260 -21.14 11.67 8.19
N ARG A 261 -21.66 11.88 6.98
CA ARG A 261 -22.49 13.05 6.66
C ARG A 261 -23.74 13.13 7.55
N GLU A 262 -24.15 12.01 8.13
CA GLU A 262 -25.31 11.87 9.00
C GLU A 262 -24.98 12.07 10.50
N SER A 263 -23.69 12.15 10.87
CA SER A 263 -23.22 12.24 12.25
C SER A 263 -22.23 13.41 12.43
N ASP A 264 -22.75 14.59 12.74
CA ASP A 264 -22.06 15.90 12.66
C ASP A 264 -20.93 16.12 13.69
N SER A 265 -20.58 15.14 14.54
CA SER A 265 -19.71 15.40 15.70
C SER A 265 -18.21 15.51 15.38
N ASN A 266 -17.70 14.84 14.34
CA ASN A 266 -16.24 14.78 14.07
C ASN A 266 -15.82 15.54 12.80
N GLY A 267 -16.74 15.91 11.91
CA GLY A 267 -16.42 16.52 10.62
C GLY A 267 -15.75 17.89 10.74
N LYS A 268 -16.19 18.70 11.71
CA LYS A 268 -15.61 20.01 12.02
C LYS A 268 -14.18 19.87 12.56
N SER A 269 -13.95 19.02 13.56
CA SER A 269 -12.62 18.77 14.13
C SER A 269 -11.63 18.23 13.10
N ILE A 270 -12.05 17.32 12.21
CA ILE A 270 -11.19 16.87 11.12
C ILE A 270 -10.81 18.05 10.21
N SER A 271 -11.78 18.90 9.86
CA SER A 271 -11.51 20.05 8.97
C SER A 271 -10.59 21.08 9.63
N ASN A 272 -10.71 21.32 10.94
CA ASN A 272 -9.78 22.15 11.70
C ASN A 272 -8.36 21.60 11.63
N VAL A 273 -8.17 20.29 11.85
CA VAL A 273 -6.83 19.69 11.74
C VAL A 273 -6.28 19.78 10.32
N ILE A 274 -7.10 19.62 9.29
CA ILE A 274 -6.65 19.77 7.90
C ILE A 274 -6.19 21.21 7.62
N ASN A 275 -6.86 22.22 8.20
CA ASN A 275 -6.40 23.61 8.10
C ASN A 275 -5.11 23.84 8.89
N LEU A 276 -5.01 23.30 10.10
CA LEU A 276 -3.82 23.38 10.96
C LEU A 276 -2.56 22.86 10.25
N ILE A 277 -2.65 21.72 9.57
CA ILE A 277 -1.51 21.11 8.88
C ILE A 277 -1.18 21.77 7.52
N ALA A 278 -1.92 22.80 7.10
CA ALA A 278 -1.67 23.47 5.83
C ALA A 278 -0.28 24.12 5.81
N GLY A 279 0.54 23.78 4.80
CA GLY A 279 1.96 24.13 4.71
C GLY A 279 2.92 23.10 5.32
N TYR A 280 2.40 22.09 6.03
CA TYR A 280 3.16 21.00 6.65
C TYR A 280 2.82 19.63 6.04
N GLU A 281 2.12 19.56 4.90
CA GLU A 281 1.59 18.31 4.36
C GLU A 281 2.66 17.37 3.79
N SER A 282 3.92 17.82 3.66
CA SER A 282 5.04 16.93 3.32
C SER A 282 5.27 15.90 4.44
N LYS A 283 5.94 14.78 4.13
CA LYS A 283 6.23 13.76 5.14
C LYS A 283 7.01 14.37 6.32
N ASP A 284 8.06 15.11 6.01
CA ASP A 284 8.89 15.81 6.98
C ASP A 284 8.11 16.89 7.75
N GLY A 285 7.27 17.66 7.06
CA GLY A 285 6.41 18.67 7.69
C GLY A 285 5.45 18.05 8.71
N MET A 286 4.83 16.92 8.39
CA MET A 286 3.95 16.19 9.30
C MET A 286 4.69 15.68 10.53
N VAL A 287 5.90 15.15 10.34
CA VAL A 287 6.78 14.71 11.45
C VAL A 287 7.12 15.90 12.33
N ILE A 288 7.58 17.01 11.76
CA ILE A 288 7.96 18.21 12.53
C ILE A 288 6.78 18.74 13.34
N LEU A 289 5.62 18.92 12.71
CA LEU A 289 4.43 19.45 13.38
C LEU A 289 3.95 18.52 14.50
N ALA A 290 3.88 17.21 14.25
CA ALA A 290 3.45 16.24 15.25
C ALA A 290 4.46 16.10 16.41
N SER A 291 5.76 16.20 16.13
CA SER A 291 6.82 16.16 17.15
C SER A 291 6.85 17.42 18.00
N THR A 292 6.62 18.57 17.38
CA THR A 292 6.50 19.86 18.09
C THR A 292 5.31 19.82 19.03
N LEU A 293 4.17 19.31 18.57
CA LEU A 293 2.98 19.10 19.41
C LEU A 293 3.27 18.15 20.58
N TRP A 294 3.96 17.04 20.31
CA TRP A 294 4.33 16.06 21.34
C TRP A 294 5.24 16.66 22.41
N ALA A 295 6.34 17.30 22.00
CA ALA A 295 7.32 17.89 22.89
C ALA A 295 6.68 19.02 23.73
N ALA A 296 5.94 19.94 23.10
CA ALA A 296 5.28 21.03 23.82
C ALA A 296 4.22 20.53 24.82
N LYS A 297 3.43 19.48 24.50
CA LYS A 297 2.48 18.89 25.46
C LYS A 297 3.18 18.21 26.63
N THR A 298 4.31 17.55 26.37
CA THR A 298 5.13 16.91 27.42
C THR A 298 5.68 17.97 28.36
N MET A 299 6.31 19.03 27.83
CA MET A 299 6.81 20.16 28.62
C MET A 299 5.72 20.85 29.43
N MET A 300 4.56 21.11 28.82
CA MET A 300 3.42 21.71 29.52
C MET A 300 2.94 20.83 30.68
N SER A 301 2.94 19.51 30.51
CA SER A 301 2.56 18.55 31.56
C SER A 301 3.58 18.50 32.70
N ASP A 302 4.87 18.59 32.37
CA ASP A 302 5.96 18.43 33.34
C ASP A 302 6.29 19.73 34.09
N ASN A 303 6.24 20.86 33.39
CA ASN A 303 6.74 22.16 33.87
C ASN A 303 5.67 23.27 33.93
N GLY A 304 4.50 23.08 33.31
CA GLY A 304 3.45 24.11 33.22
C GLY A 304 3.76 25.27 32.27
N GLU A 305 4.88 25.21 31.55
CA GLU A 305 5.28 26.17 30.52
C GLU A 305 6.10 25.50 29.41
N VAL A 306 6.25 26.16 28.27
CA VAL A 306 7.04 25.69 27.12
C VAL A 306 8.15 26.69 26.83
N SER A 307 9.40 26.31 27.08
CA SER A 307 10.58 27.07 26.63
C SER A 307 10.80 26.79 25.14
N GLU A 308 10.89 27.84 24.32
CA GLU A 308 11.15 27.70 22.89
C GLU A 308 12.52 27.06 22.59
N GLU A 309 13.55 27.39 23.35
CA GLU A 309 14.90 26.86 23.17
C GLU A 309 14.91 25.35 23.43
N SER A 310 14.39 24.92 24.59
CA SER A 310 14.27 23.51 24.93
C SER A 310 13.38 22.76 23.94
N LEU A 311 12.28 23.38 23.49
CA LEU A 311 11.37 22.77 22.51
C LEU A 311 12.11 22.46 21.19
N VAL A 312 12.93 23.39 20.71
CA VAL A 312 13.73 23.17 19.50
C VAL A 312 14.72 22.03 19.69
N GLU A 313 15.43 21.99 20.82
CA GLU A 313 16.41 20.93 21.12
C GLU A 313 15.73 19.55 21.18
N ASP A 314 14.60 19.45 21.87
CA ASP A 314 13.84 18.21 22.00
C ASP A 314 13.31 17.73 20.65
N VAL A 315 12.73 18.62 19.85
CA VAL A 315 12.22 18.24 18.52
C VAL A 315 13.36 17.81 17.61
N ILE A 316 14.49 18.53 17.59
CA ILE A 316 15.66 18.12 16.79
C ILE A 316 16.16 16.74 17.24
N SER A 317 16.24 16.49 18.54
CA SER A 317 16.64 15.20 19.10
C SER A 317 15.71 14.07 18.62
N LEU A 318 14.39 14.29 18.75
CA LEU A 318 13.34 13.34 18.34
C LEU A 318 13.37 13.04 16.83
N THR A 319 13.57 14.07 15.99
CA THR A 319 13.43 13.94 14.53
C THR A 319 14.74 13.72 13.79
N SER A 320 15.90 13.79 14.47
CA SER A 320 17.25 13.75 13.88
C SER A 320 17.51 12.59 12.89
N THR A 321 16.84 11.46 13.08
CA THR A 321 16.97 10.28 12.22
C THR A 321 16.00 10.26 11.03
N GLN A 322 15.03 11.18 10.97
CA GLN A 322 14.03 11.27 9.90
C GLN A 322 14.20 12.49 9.01
N THR A 323 14.45 13.65 9.61
CA THR A 323 14.44 14.92 8.89
C THR A 323 15.40 15.93 9.52
N SER A 324 15.97 16.78 8.68
CA SER A 324 16.76 17.93 9.10
C SER A 324 15.84 19.13 9.32
N ALA A 325 15.15 19.16 10.45
CA ALA A 325 14.30 20.29 10.83
C ALA A 325 15.15 21.50 11.24
N SER A 326 14.85 22.68 10.72
CA SER A 326 15.48 23.92 11.20
C SER A 326 14.76 24.44 12.45
N ALA A 327 15.50 25.11 13.33
CA ALA A 327 14.92 25.77 14.51
C ALA A 327 13.77 26.72 14.12
N THR A 328 13.93 27.47 13.03
CA THR A 328 12.90 28.38 12.50
C THR A 328 11.61 27.66 12.15
N LEU A 329 11.70 26.48 11.51
CA LEU A 329 10.53 25.70 11.12
C LEU A 329 9.81 25.11 12.34
N ILE A 330 10.56 24.66 13.35
CA ILE A 330 9.99 24.15 14.62
C ILE A 330 9.26 25.27 15.36
N LYS A 331 9.88 26.46 15.48
CA LYS A 331 9.24 27.63 16.11
C LYS A 331 7.97 28.06 15.37
N SER A 332 8.01 28.07 14.04
CA SER A 332 6.81 28.35 13.23
C SER A 332 5.71 27.31 13.44
N ALA A 333 6.06 26.03 13.54
CA ALA A 333 5.10 24.96 13.84
C ALA A 333 4.48 25.15 15.23
N TYR A 334 5.28 25.49 16.24
CA TYR A 334 4.80 25.77 17.58
C TYR A 334 3.82 26.96 17.61
N GLN A 335 4.20 28.08 17.00
CA GLN A 335 3.34 29.25 16.89
C GLN A 335 1.99 28.88 16.25
N ARG A 336 2.02 28.09 15.16
CA ARG A 336 0.80 27.65 14.49
C ARG A 336 -0.09 26.79 15.39
N LEU A 337 0.50 25.90 16.20
CA LEU A 337 -0.26 25.08 17.16
C LEU A 337 -0.91 25.92 18.27
N VAL A 338 -0.24 27.00 18.72
CA VAL A 338 -0.79 27.96 19.69
C VAL A 338 -1.96 28.75 19.10
N GLU A 339 -1.79 29.29 17.88
CA GLU A 339 -2.84 30.06 17.18
C GLU A 339 -4.14 29.28 16.96
N GLU A 340 -4.04 27.97 16.77
CA GLU A 340 -5.18 27.06 16.53
C GLU A 340 -5.76 26.47 17.82
N GLY A 341 -5.30 26.93 18.99
CA GLY A 341 -5.88 26.61 20.31
C GLY A 341 -5.62 25.19 20.81
N LEU A 342 -4.51 24.55 20.41
CA LEU A 342 -4.12 23.23 20.92
C LEU A 342 -3.42 23.27 22.29
N PHE A 343 -3.08 24.47 22.76
CA PHE A 343 -2.48 24.76 24.05
C PHE A 343 -3.28 25.88 24.72
N TYR A 344 -3.61 25.71 26.01
CA TYR A 344 -4.31 26.68 26.85
C TYR A 344 -3.44 27.02 28.05
#